data_AF-A0A415FEK5-F1
#
_entry.id   AF-A0A415FEK5-F1
#
_cell.length_a   1.000
_cell.length_b   1.000
_cell.length_c   1.000
_cell.angle_alpha   90.00
_cell.angle_beta   90.00
_cell.angle_gamma   90.00
#
_symmetry.space_group_name_H-M   'P 1'
#
loop_
_entity.id
_entity.type
_entity.pdbx_description
1 polymer ?
#
loop_
_entity_poly.entity_id
_entity_poly.type
_entity_poly.pdbx_seq_one_letter_code
_entity_poly.pdbx_strand_id
1 'polypeptide(L)'
;MNDMEWVAFRTDKLYSIKNHDYANFTITLKCKAGPKNLRFKPAFFINFAEDDFPGDEKYKKYSDSDQCFEVVEGDGGVIDFCSFHFNKVEPLAALQDDYVTFSFLGDIYSNDLVKEDAVYMEATAYTDNGKVYSVNEKSEKTLMIKDDRPYTNIYNLTIWPAGFFAIPAGETIIRIDYIFTNKDGTINITSTDDKIAAGGDDEVEGEEEPFYSELICE
;
A
#
# COMPACT_ATOMS: atom_id res chain seq x y z
N MET A 1 -3.19 4.28 -3.93
CA MET A 1 -4.54 3.75 -4.18
C MET A 1 -4.79 3.43 -5.67
N ASN A 2 -3.80 3.02 -6.46
CA ASN A 2 -4.04 2.69 -7.88
C ASN A 2 -4.42 1.21 -8.11
N ASP A 3 -4.11 0.32 -7.16
CA ASP A 3 -4.36 -1.13 -7.30
C ASP A 3 -5.58 -1.62 -6.50
N MET A 4 -6.41 -0.71 -5.97
CA MET A 4 -7.65 -1.06 -5.29
C MET A 4 -8.82 -1.07 -6.28
N GLU A 5 -9.43 -2.24 -6.48
CA GLU A 5 -10.67 -2.36 -7.24
C GLU A 5 -11.89 -2.30 -6.29
N TRP A 6 -12.82 -1.38 -6.56
CA TRP A 6 -14.06 -1.28 -5.80
C TRP A 6 -15.14 -2.18 -6.41
N VAL A 7 -15.64 -3.12 -5.60
CA VAL A 7 -16.85 -3.89 -5.94
C VAL A 7 -18.07 -3.20 -5.34
N ALA A 8 -18.90 -2.60 -6.18
CA ALA A 8 -20.11 -1.91 -5.74
C ALA A 8 -21.34 -2.84 -5.77
N PHE A 9 -22.05 -2.92 -4.64
CA PHE A 9 -23.36 -3.56 -4.56
C PHE A 9 -24.45 -2.48 -4.56
N ARG A 10 -25.42 -2.58 -5.47
CA ARG A 10 -26.56 -1.66 -5.53
C ARG A 10 -27.87 -2.39 -5.23
N THR A 11 -28.76 -1.70 -4.53
CA THR A 11 -30.16 -2.11 -4.37
C THR A 11 -30.89 -1.96 -5.71
N ASP A 12 -31.80 -2.89 -6.02
CA ASP A 12 -32.75 -2.80 -7.13
C ASP A 12 -34.05 -2.09 -6.72
N LYS A 13 -34.21 -1.80 -5.42
CA LYS A 13 -35.35 -1.08 -4.85
C LYS A 13 -35.07 0.41 -4.75
N LEU A 14 -36.06 1.20 -5.13
CA LEU A 14 -36.12 2.63 -4.85
C LEU A 14 -36.82 2.87 -3.52
N TYR A 15 -36.23 3.73 -2.69
CA TYR A 15 -36.78 4.12 -1.40
C TYR A 15 -37.23 5.59 -1.48
N SER A 16 -38.49 5.85 -1.13
CA SER A 16 -39.00 7.21 -1.04
C SER A 16 -38.57 7.83 0.29
N ILE A 17 -37.60 8.75 0.24
CA ILE A 17 -37.13 9.54 1.38
C ILE A 17 -37.60 10.99 1.17
N LYS A 18 -38.41 11.54 2.08
CA LYS A 18 -38.86 12.93 1.99
C LYS A 18 -37.90 13.87 2.72
N ASN A 19 -38.05 15.17 2.45
CA ASN A 19 -37.27 16.18 3.16
C ASN A 19 -37.53 16.10 4.68
N HIS A 20 -36.46 16.07 5.47
CA HIS A 20 -36.45 15.84 6.93
C HIS A 20 -36.77 14.41 7.41
N ASP A 21 -36.84 13.41 6.52
CA ASP A 21 -36.91 12.01 6.95
C ASP A 21 -35.52 11.49 7.38
N TYR A 22 -35.49 10.72 8.46
CA TYR A 22 -34.33 9.93 8.86
C TYR A 22 -34.61 8.46 8.54
N ALA A 23 -34.07 7.98 7.43
CA ALA A 23 -34.23 6.60 7.01
C ALA A 23 -33.11 5.72 7.61
N ASN A 24 -33.50 4.62 8.25
CA ASN A 24 -32.57 3.59 8.73
C ASN A 24 -32.63 2.40 7.78
N PHE A 25 -31.49 2.03 7.21
CA PHE A 25 -31.36 0.89 6.32
C PHE A 25 -30.43 -0.15 6.94
N THR A 26 -30.79 -1.41 6.83
CA THR A 26 -29.89 -2.53 7.14
C THR A 26 -29.60 -3.28 5.85
N ILE A 27 -28.34 -3.32 5.47
CA ILE A 27 -27.85 -4.06 4.30
C ILE A 27 -26.98 -5.19 4.80
N THR A 28 -27.24 -6.40 4.32
CA THR A 28 -26.43 -7.57 4.64
C THR A 28 -25.79 -8.07 3.35
N LEU A 29 -24.47 -7.98 3.28
CA LEU A 29 -23.68 -8.51 2.17
C LEU A 29 -23.06 -9.83 2.61
N LYS A 30 -23.10 -10.82 1.72
CA LYS A 30 -22.39 -12.09 1.89
C LYS A 30 -21.57 -12.35 0.64
N CYS A 31 -20.25 -12.22 0.77
CA CYS A 31 -19.29 -12.55 -0.27
C CYS A 31 -18.29 -13.59 0.24
N LYS A 32 -17.59 -14.24 -0.69
CA LYS A 32 -16.36 -14.96 -0.34
C LYS A 32 -15.24 -13.93 -0.30
N ALA A 33 -14.43 -13.97 0.75
CA ALA A 33 -13.19 -13.21 0.78
C ALA A 33 -12.16 -13.84 -0.17
N GLY A 34 -11.26 -13.01 -0.71
CA GLY A 34 -10.10 -13.49 -1.44
C GLY A 34 -9.07 -14.15 -0.50
N PRO A 35 -8.00 -14.75 -1.06
CA PRO A 35 -6.99 -15.44 -0.27
C PRO A 35 -6.02 -14.50 0.47
N LYS A 36 -6.02 -13.19 0.20
CA LYS A 36 -5.07 -12.25 0.80
C LYS A 36 -5.58 -11.63 2.10
N ASN A 37 -4.65 -11.35 3.01
CA ASN A 37 -4.90 -10.50 4.16
C ASN A 37 -5.06 -9.04 3.69
N LEU A 38 -6.18 -8.39 4.04
CA LEU A 38 -6.40 -7.01 3.64
C LEU A 38 -7.24 -6.23 4.66
N ARG A 39 -7.02 -4.92 4.74
CA ARG A 39 -7.79 -3.99 5.56
C ARG A 39 -8.36 -2.90 4.67
N PHE A 40 -9.63 -2.59 4.84
CA PHE A 40 -10.30 -1.57 4.03
C PHE A 40 -11.46 -0.91 4.78
N LYS A 41 -11.83 0.30 4.36
CA LYS A 41 -13.02 0.99 4.85
C LYS A 41 -14.16 0.81 3.85
N PRO A 42 -15.19 -0.01 4.14
CA PRO A 42 -16.38 -0.04 3.30
C PRO A 42 -17.04 1.33 3.31
N ALA A 43 -17.64 1.71 2.18
CA ALA A 43 -18.39 2.95 2.06
C ALA A 43 -19.83 2.66 1.66
N PHE A 44 -20.73 3.46 2.20
CA PHE A 44 -22.13 3.46 1.83
C PHE A 44 -22.46 4.72 1.04
N PHE A 45 -23.25 4.57 -0.01
CA PHE A 45 -23.65 5.65 -0.91
C PHE A 45 -25.15 5.59 -1.20
N ILE A 46 -25.81 6.73 -1.06
CA ILE A 46 -27.20 6.95 -1.50
C ILE A 46 -27.21 8.15 -2.43
N ASN A 47 -27.87 8.04 -3.58
CA ASN A 47 -28.23 9.17 -4.41
C ASN A 47 -29.74 9.20 -4.71
N PHE A 48 -30.19 10.33 -5.23
CA PHE A 48 -31.50 10.40 -5.89
C PHE A 48 -31.54 9.44 -7.08
N ALA A 49 -32.69 8.80 -7.26
CA ALA A 49 -32.91 7.72 -8.23
C ALA A 49 -32.91 8.16 -9.70
N GLU A 50 -32.80 9.46 -9.99
CA GLU A 50 -32.78 9.94 -11.37
C GLU A 50 -31.35 9.83 -11.94
N ASP A 51 -31.25 9.40 -13.19
CA ASP A 51 -30.05 9.01 -13.97
C ASP A 51 -28.99 10.13 -14.02
N ASP A 52 -28.23 10.32 -12.94
CA ASP A 52 -26.90 10.95 -12.97
C ASP A 52 -26.14 10.78 -11.64
N PHE A 53 -24.84 11.10 -11.65
CA PHE A 53 -24.10 11.45 -10.43
C PHE A 53 -24.30 12.96 -10.17
N PRO A 54 -25.24 13.37 -9.31
CA PRO A 54 -25.50 14.78 -9.10
C PRO A 54 -24.24 15.48 -8.54
N GLY A 55 -23.84 16.57 -9.19
CA GLY A 55 -22.76 17.43 -8.67
C GLY A 55 -23.11 18.10 -7.34
N ASP A 56 -24.40 18.22 -7.03
CA ASP A 56 -24.90 18.86 -5.81
C ASP A 56 -25.04 17.87 -4.64
N GLU A 57 -24.29 18.13 -3.57
CA GLU A 57 -24.22 17.34 -2.33
C GLU A 57 -25.56 17.20 -1.56
N LYS A 58 -26.61 17.96 -1.94
CA LYS A 58 -27.94 17.75 -1.35
C LYS A 58 -28.64 16.50 -1.88
N TYR A 59 -28.25 16.01 -3.07
CA TYR A 59 -28.90 14.87 -3.75
C TYR A 59 -28.14 13.55 -3.62
N LYS A 60 -27.03 13.57 -2.88
CA LYS A 60 -26.25 12.38 -2.54
C LYS A 60 -25.80 12.44 -1.09
N LYS A 61 -25.61 11.27 -0.51
CA LYS A 61 -24.95 11.09 0.78
C LYS A 61 -24.00 9.92 0.64
N TYR A 62 -22.80 10.10 1.16
CA TYR A 62 -21.85 9.03 1.35
C TYR A 62 -21.41 9.02 2.81
N SER A 63 -21.08 7.83 3.29
CA SER A 63 -20.43 7.63 4.58
C SER A 63 -19.47 6.47 4.42
N ASP A 64 -18.20 6.72 4.64
CA ASP A 64 -17.25 5.67 4.92
C ASP A 64 -17.49 5.10 6.32
N SER A 65 -17.02 3.88 6.54
CA SER A 65 -16.96 3.27 7.86
C SER A 65 -15.85 3.93 8.68
N ASP A 66 -16.17 4.33 9.90
CA ASP A 66 -15.19 4.78 10.88
C ASP A 66 -14.21 3.66 11.27
N GLN A 67 -14.60 2.39 11.05
CA GLN A 67 -13.82 1.20 11.37
C GLN A 67 -13.18 0.59 10.12
N CYS A 68 -11.96 0.10 10.30
CA CYS A 68 -11.30 -0.77 9.34
C CYS A 68 -11.86 -2.18 9.40
N PHE A 69 -12.36 -2.65 8.27
CA PHE A 69 -12.75 -4.04 8.13
C PHE A 69 -11.54 -4.86 7.71
N GLU A 70 -11.37 -6.04 8.31
CA GLU A 70 -10.20 -6.88 8.09
C GLU A 70 -10.62 -8.23 7.50
N VAL A 71 -9.92 -8.64 6.45
CA VAL A 71 -9.85 -10.03 6.00
C VAL A 71 -8.57 -10.60 6.59
N VAL A 72 -8.73 -11.60 7.45
CA VAL A 72 -7.64 -12.25 8.18
C VAL A 72 -7.59 -13.73 7.80
N GLU A 73 -6.53 -14.43 8.25
CA GLU A 73 -6.27 -15.85 7.92
C GLU A 73 -6.01 -16.11 6.43
N GLY A 74 -5.70 -15.06 5.67
CA GLY A 74 -5.21 -15.16 4.31
C GLY A 74 -3.71 -15.45 4.24
N ASP A 75 -3.24 -15.65 3.03
CA ASP A 75 -1.83 -15.82 2.70
C ASP A 75 -1.12 -14.47 2.58
N GLY A 76 0.13 -14.46 3.02
CA GLY A 76 1.04 -13.33 2.84
C GLY A 76 0.78 -12.14 3.74
N GLY A 77 1.37 -11.00 3.34
CA GLY A 77 1.29 -9.77 4.11
C GLY A 77 -0.07 -9.09 4.12
N VAL A 78 -0.29 -8.23 5.12
CA VAL A 78 -1.51 -7.41 5.22
C VAL A 78 -1.43 -6.25 4.23
N ILE A 79 -2.34 -6.23 3.26
CA ILE A 79 -2.53 -5.07 2.38
C ILE A 79 -3.45 -4.08 3.11
N ASP A 80 -2.91 -2.94 3.50
CA ASP A 80 -3.66 -1.92 4.24
C ASP A 80 -4.14 -0.79 3.30
N PHE A 81 -5.46 -0.75 3.08
CA PHE A 81 -6.15 0.34 2.37
C PHE A 81 -6.86 1.32 3.32
N CYS A 82 -6.67 1.15 4.62
CA CYS A 82 -7.22 2.02 5.65
C CYS A 82 -6.37 3.25 5.94
N SER A 83 -5.06 3.08 5.80
CA SER A 83 -4.06 4.12 6.05
C SER A 83 -3.31 4.47 4.77
N PHE A 84 -2.67 5.64 4.78
CA PHE A 84 -1.64 5.93 3.79
C PHE A 84 -0.32 5.41 4.31
N HIS A 85 0.58 5.03 3.39
CA HIS A 85 1.86 4.44 3.73
C HIS A 85 2.98 5.16 3.00
N PHE A 86 4.16 5.24 3.61
CA PHE A 86 5.39 5.71 2.98
C PHE A 86 5.83 4.83 1.83
N ASN A 87 5.50 3.53 1.85
CA ASN A 87 5.88 2.61 0.80
C ASN A 87 4.71 2.31 -0.15
N LYS A 88 5.07 2.01 -1.39
CA LYS A 88 4.16 1.41 -2.37
C LYS A 88 4.98 0.48 -3.27
N VAL A 89 4.42 -0.68 -3.60
CA VAL A 89 5.04 -1.65 -4.52
C VAL A 89 4.05 -1.95 -5.63
N GLU A 90 4.51 -1.86 -6.87
CA GLU A 90 3.71 -2.13 -8.07
C GLU A 90 4.45 -3.08 -9.03
N PRO A 91 3.79 -4.13 -9.56
CA PRO A 91 2.45 -4.58 -9.20
C PRO A 91 2.41 -5.21 -7.79
N LEU A 92 1.22 -5.24 -7.16
CA LEU A 92 1.02 -5.89 -5.84
C LEU A 92 1.38 -7.38 -5.82
N ALA A 93 1.23 -8.06 -6.96
CA ALA A 93 1.66 -9.44 -7.16
C ALA A 93 2.63 -9.49 -8.32
N ALA A 94 3.83 -10.02 -8.07
CA ALA A 94 4.92 -10.09 -9.02
C ALA A 94 5.70 -11.39 -8.84
N LEU A 95 6.30 -11.88 -9.91
CA LEU A 95 7.35 -12.89 -9.88
C LEU A 95 8.73 -12.21 -9.89
N GLN A 96 9.77 -12.98 -9.54
CA GLN A 96 11.15 -12.50 -9.59
C GLN A 96 11.63 -12.08 -10.98
N ASP A 97 10.91 -12.50 -12.03
CA ASP A 97 11.20 -12.20 -13.43
C ASP A 97 10.36 -11.04 -13.99
N ASP A 98 9.48 -10.46 -13.17
CA ASP A 98 8.74 -9.25 -13.51
C ASP A 98 9.54 -7.99 -13.16
N TYR A 99 9.18 -6.86 -13.77
CA TYR A 99 9.64 -5.56 -13.31
C TYR A 99 8.77 -5.09 -12.15
N VAL A 100 9.40 -4.84 -11.00
CA VAL A 100 8.74 -4.38 -9.78
C VAL A 100 9.23 -2.98 -9.45
N THR A 101 8.29 -2.07 -9.20
CA THR A 101 8.58 -0.69 -8.82
C THR A 101 8.32 -0.49 -7.35
N PHE A 102 9.35 -0.10 -6.62
CA PHE A 102 9.29 0.32 -5.24
C PHE A 102 9.25 1.84 -5.18
N SER A 103 8.27 2.39 -4.47
CA SER A 103 8.08 3.82 -4.34
C SER A 103 8.12 4.25 -2.88
N PHE A 104 8.83 5.35 -2.64
CA PHE A 104 8.78 6.12 -1.40
C PHE A 104 7.88 7.35 -1.61
N LEU A 105 6.81 7.41 -0.83
CA LEU A 105 5.79 8.48 -0.83
C LEU A 105 6.09 9.44 0.32
N GLY A 106 7.13 10.27 0.16
CA GLY A 106 7.69 11.11 1.22
C GLY A 106 6.81 12.26 1.71
N ASP A 107 5.70 12.57 1.02
CA ASP A 107 4.74 13.61 1.44
C ASP A 107 3.58 13.07 2.28
N ILE A 108 3.49 11.75 2.48
CA ILE A 108 2.36 11.15 3.20
C ILE A 108 2.37 11.55 4.68
N TYR A 109 3.54 11.49 5.31
CA TYR A 109 3.75 11.96 6.68
C TYR A 109 5.07 12.74 6.80
N SER A 110 5.21 13.54 7.87
CA SER A 110 6.43 14.30 8.10
C SER A 110 7.61 13.37 8.38
N ASN A 111 8.73 13.62 7.72
CA ASN A 111 9.98 12.87 7.88
C ASN A 111 11.18 13.74 7.49
N ASP A 112 12.38 13.32 7.88
CA ASP A 112 13.62 14.03 7.57
C ASP A 112 14.26 13.58 6.25
N LEU A 113 13.92 12.38 5.76
CA LEU A 113 14.52 11.81 4.54
C LEU A 113 14.24 12.67 3.30
N VAL A 114 13.09 13.32 3.21
CA VAL A 114 12.75 14.24 2.10
C VAL A 114 13.62 15.52 2.05
N LYS A 115 14.38 15.82 3.10
CA LYS A 115 15.30 16.98 3.14
C LYS A 115 16.66 16.68 2.52
N GLU A 116 16.94 15.42 2.26
CA GLU A 116 18.21 14.95 1.73
C GLU A 116 18.28 15.10 0.20
N ASP A 117 19.49 15.24 -0.33
CA ASP A 117 19.73 15.43 -1.77
C ASP A 117 19.36 14.19 -2.61
N ALA A 118 19.42 13.00 -2.00
CA ALA A 118 19.20 11.72 -2.67
C ALA A 118 18.64 10.67 -1.72
N VAL A 119 17.73 9.86 -2.24
CA VAL A 119 17.11 8.72 -1.54
C VAL A 119 17.56 7.43 -2.22
N TYR A 120 17.91 6.43 -1.41
CA TYR A 120 18.33 5.11 -1.85
C TYR A 120 17.43 4.04 -1.24
N MET A 121 17.29 2.92 -1.93
CA MET A 121 16.66 1.71 -1.38
C MET A 121 17.74 0.73 -0.96
N GLU A 122 17.70 0.25 0.28
CA GLU A 122 18.40 -0.97 0.68
C GLU A 122 17.42 -2.12 0.68
N ALA A 123 17.83 -3.29 0.20
CA ALA A 123 16.95 -4.43 0.15
C ALA A 123 17.68 -5.75 0.39
N THR A 124 16.96 -6.72 0.95
CA THR A 124 17.41 -8.09 1.20
C THR A 124 16.38 -9.07 0.68
N ALA A 125 16.79 -9.92 -0.27
CA ALA A 125 15.97 -10.98 -0.84
C ALA A 125 16.18 -12.31 -0.09
N TYR A 126 15.08 -13.01 0.13
CA TYR A 126 15.04 -14.35 0.72
C TYR A 126 14.50 -15.33 -0.31
N THR A 127 15.17 -16.47 -0.46
CA THR A 127 14.79 -17.50 -1.42
C THR A 127 14.05 -18.67 -0.77
N ASP A 128 13.35 -19.45 -1.58
CA ASP A 128 12.65 -20.69 -1.21
C ASP A 128 13.56 -21.75 -0.56
N ASN A 129 14.85 -21.75 -0.92
CA ASN A 129 15.88 -22.62 -0.36
C ASN A 129 16.56 -22.06 0.91
N GLY A 130 16.09 -20.91 1.42
CA GLY A 130 16.55 -20.29 2.66
C GLY A 130 17.84 -19.45 2.55
N LYS A 131 18.29 -19.12 1.34
CA LYS A 131 19.43 -18.21 1.14
C LYS A 131 18.98 -16.75 1.19
N VAL A 132 19.96 -15.88 1.44
CA VAL A 132 19.76 -14.45 1.68
C VAL A 132 20.74 -13.66 0.81
N TYR A 133 20.24 -12.66 0.10
CA TYR A 133 21.00 -11.79 -0.80
C TYR A 133 20.69 -10.33 -0.49
N SER A 134 21.69 -9.54 -0.09
CA SER A 134 21.50 -8.14 0.27
C SER A 134 22.15 -7.19 -0.74
N VAL A 135 21.47 -6.09 -1.03
CA VAL A 135 21.96 -4.95 -1.80
C VAL A 135 21.75 -3.71 -0.94
N ASN A 136 22.83 -3.22 -0.34
CA ASN A 136 22.84 -2.06 0.55
C ASN A 136 23.79 -0.94 0.07
N GLU A 137 24.33 -1.08 -1.14
CA GLU A 137 25.18 -0.06 -1.74
C GLU A 137 24.46 1.29 -1.91
N LYS A 138 25.23 2.37 -2.03
CA LYS A 138 24.73 3.74 -2.22
C LYS A 138 25.18 4.26 -3.58
N SER A 139 24.84 3.48 -4.60
CA SER A 139 25.24 3.66 -5.99
C SER A 139 24.03 4.02 -6.87
N GLU A 140 24.26 4.25 -8.15
CA GLU A 140 23.19 4.43 -9.15
C GLU A 140 22.21 3.25 -9.19
N LYS A 141 22.65 2.04 -8.83
CA LYS A 141 21.80 0.83 -8.80
C LYS A 141 20.63 0.97 -7.82
N THR A 142 20.89 1.61 -6.69
CA THR A 142 19.96 1.74 -5.54
C THR A 142 19.33 3.13 -5.45
N LEU A 143 19.78 4.07 -6.27
CA LEU A 143 19.30 5.44 -6.27
C LEU A 143 17.85 5.49 -6.75
N MET A 144 16.97 6.06 -5.93
CA MET A 144 15.58 6.25 -6.29
C MET A 144 15.42 7.53 -7.12
N ILE A 145 14.66 7.43 -8.20
CA ILE A 145 14.40 8.53 -9.13
C ILE A 145 13.21 9.33 -8.62
N LYS A 146 13.44 10.61 -8.33
CA LYS A 146 12.37 11.54 -7.95
C LYS A 146 11.42 11.76 -9.13
N ASP A 147 10.13 11.74 -8.87
CA ASP A 147 9.08 12.04 -9.84
C ASP A 147 9.22 13.49 -10.34
N ASP A 148 9.03 13.69 -11.65
CA ASP A 148 9.18 14.99 -12.31
C ASP A 148 8.06 15.98 -11.97
N ARG A 149 6.99 15.53 -11.31
CA ARG A 149 5.89 16.40 -10.89
C ARG A 149 6.37 17.46 -9.90
N PRO A 150 6.16 18.76 -10.19
CA PRO A 150 6.58 19.84 -9.31
C PRO A 150 6.00 19.67 -7.90
N TYR A 151 6.82 19.91 -6.89
CA TYR A 151 6.42 19.93 -5.48
C TYR A 151 5.90 18.60 -4.93
N THR A 152 6.36 17.47 -5.48
CA THR A 152 6.13 16.14 -4.91
C THR A 152 7.44 15.52 -4.45
N ASN A 153 7.40 14.79 -3.35
CA ASN A 153 8.49 13.97 -2.81
C ASN A 153 8.16 12.49 -3.01
N ILE A 154 7.89 12.13 -4.27
CA ILE A 154 7.70 10.74 -4.68
C ILE A 154 9.00 10.28 -5.34
N TYR A 155 9.56 9.17 -4.86
CA TYR A 155 10.79 8.58 -5.38
C TYR A 155 10.51 7.15 -5.79
N ASN A 156 11.01 6.72 -6.94
CA ASN A 156 10.72 5.40 -7.52
C ASN A 156 12.00 4.67 -7.89
N LEU A 157 12.02 3.36 -7.68
CA LEU A 157 13.05 2.47 -8.20
C LEU A 157 12.39 1.23 -8.80
N THR A 158 12.50 1.08 -10.11
CA THR A 158 12.05 -0.12 -10.83
C THR A 158 13.20 -1.10 -10.98
N ILE A 159 13.01 -2.32 -10.50
CA ILE A 159 14.00 -3.39 -10.54
C ILE A 159 13.44 -4.62 -11.26
N TRP A 160 14.33 -5.38 -11.90
CA TRP A 160 14.09 -6.79 -12.17
C TRP A 160 14.73 -7.58 -11.01
N PRO A 161 13.94 -8.20 -10.11
CA PRO A 161 14.47 -8.76 -8.86
C PRO A 161 15.63 -9.74 -9.06
N ALA A 162 15.50 -10.72 -9.96
CA ALA A 162 16.57 -11.70 -10.19
C ALA A 162 17.89 -11.03 -10.63
N GLY A 163 17.81 -10.03 -11.50
CA GLY A 163 18.97 -9.25 -11.95
C GLY A 163 19.52 -8.32 -10.86
N PHE A 164 18.65 -7.68 -10.09
CA PHE A 164 19.03 -6.73 -9.04
C PHE A 164 19.82 -7.42 -7.92
N PHE A 165 19.39 -8.60 -7.48
CA PHE A 165 20.07 -9.39 -6.45
C PHE A 165 21.14 -10.35 -7.00
N ALA A 166 21.31 -10.42 -8.33
CA ALA A 166 22.20 -11.36 -9.02
C ALA A 166 21.94 -12.83 -8.63
N ILE A 167 20.66 -13.21 -8.64
CA ILE A 167 20.21 -14.54 -8.22
C ILE A 167 20.70 -15.62 -9.21
N PRO A 168 21.32 -16.71 -8.73
CA PRO A 168 21.70 -17.84 -9.57
C PRO A 168 20.50 -18.54 -10.20
N ALA A 169 20.70 -19.16 -11.36
CA ALA A 169 19.67 -19.96 -12.01
C ALA A 169 19.20 -21.12 -11.11
N GLY A 170 17.88 -21.32 -11.04
CA GLY A 170 17.26 -22.38 -10.24
C GLY A 170 16.96 -21.98 -8.79
N GLU A 171 17.15 -20.72 -8.42
CA GLU A 171 16.71 -20.17 -7.14
C GLU A 171 15.52 -19.24 -7.33
N THR A 172 14.58 -19.28 -6.37
CA THR A 172 13.37 -18.47 -6.41
C THR A 172 13.31 -17.52 -5.21
N ILE A 173 13.28 -16.22 -5.44
CA ILE A 173 12.99 -15.21 -4.41
C ILE A 173 11.51 -15.35 -4.01
N ILE A 174 11.25 -15.46 -2.72
CA ILE A 174 9.89 -15.49 -2.15
C ILE A 174 9.53 -14.20 -1.42
N ARG A 175 10.52 -13.44 -0.95
CA ARG A 175 10.33 -12.21 -0.18
C ARG A 175 11.49 -11.26 -0.37
N ILE A 176 11.19 -9.97 -0.40
CA ILE A 176 12.16 -8.87 -0.37
C ILE A 176 11.84 -7.99 0.83
N ASP A 177 12.77 -7.86 1.76
CA ASP A 177 12.74 -6.82 2.79
C ASP A 177 13.45 -5.58 2.27
N TYR A 178 12.96 -4.38 2.58
CA TYR A 178 13.57 -3.14 2.12
C TYR A 178 13.30 -1.94 3.04
N ILE A 179 14.18 -0.95 2.95
CA ILE A 179 14.07 0.36 3.61
C ILE A 179 14.45 1.47 2.64
N PHE A 180 14.03 2.69 2.95
CA PHE A 180 14.48 3.90 2.26
C PHE A 180 15.48 4.64 3.13
N THR A 181 16.54 5.17 2.55
CA THR A 181 17.61 5.81 3.34
C THR A 181 18.33 6.89 2.55
N ASN A 182 18.99 7.79 3.27
CA ASN A 182 19.90 8.78 2.69
C ASN A 182 21.25 8.14 2.32
N LYS A 183 22.18 8.96 1.79
CA LYS A 183 23.45 8.49 1.23
C LYS A 183 24.40 7.85 2.25
N ASP A 184 24.40 8.32 3.50
CA ASP A 184 25.31 7.83 4.53
C ASP A 184 24.68 6.81 5.48
N GLY A 185 23.37 6.54 5.34
CA GLY A 185 22.65 5.53 6.13
C GLY A 185 22.16 6.04 7.49
N THR A 186 22.32 7.33 7.79
CA THR A 186 21.96 7.90 9.10
C THR A 186 20.48 8.24 9.25
N ILE A 187 19.78 8.46 8.13
CA ILE A 187 18.34 8.71 8.09
C ILE A 187 17.72 7.61 7.25
N ASN A 188 16.82 6.83 7.86
CA ASN A 188 16.09 5.78 7.20
C ASN A 188 14.57 5.91 7.46
N ILE A 189 13.78 5.22 6.64
CA ILE A 189 12.34 5.04 6.82
C ILE A 189 12.04 3.55 6.66
N THR A 190 11.41 2.99 7.68
CA THR A 190 11.09 1.57 7.84
C THR A 190 9.58 1.34 7.99
N SER A 191 9.16 0.08 8.06
CA SER A 191 7.76 -0.26 8.37
C SER A 191 7.38 0.15 9.80
N THR A 192 8.34 0.21 10.72
CA THR A 192 8.09 0.72 12.08
C THR A 192 7.74 2.20 12.06
N ASP A 193 8.50 3.03 11.33
CA ASP A 193 8.22 4.47 11.18
C ASP A 193 6.84 4.71 10.55
N ASP A 194 6.49 3.91 9.56
CA ASP A 194 5.21 3.97 8.88
C ASP A 194 4.03 3.67 9.82
N LYS A 195 4.14 2.62 10.65
CA LYS A 195 3.13 2.27 11.66
C LYS A 195 2.95 3.40 12.69
N ILE A 196 4.05 3.99 13.17
CA ILE A 196 4.01 5.12 14.11
C ILE A 196 3.32 6.32 13.46
N ALA A 197 3.73 6.69 12.24
CA ALA A 197 3.18 7.84 11.54
C ALA A 197 1.68 7.68 11.17
N ALA A 198 1.24 6.45 10.90
CA ALA A 198 -0.16 6.11 10.64
C ALA A 198 -1.06 6.11 11.90
N GLY A 199 -0.52 6.48 13.06
CA GLY A 199 -1.25 6.55 14.33
C GLY A 199 -1.25 5.23 15.12
N GLY A 200 -0.29 4.35 14.87
CA GLY A 200 0.09 3.31 15.83
C GLY A 200 0.72 3.94 17.08
N ASP A 201 0.66 3.25 18.22
CA ASP A 201 1.20 3.72 19.50
C ASP A 201 2.62 4.32 19.32
N ASP A 202 2.85 5.48 19.95
CA ASP A 202 4.11 6.26 19.90
C ASP A 202 5.34 5.49 20.42
N GLU A 203 5.15 4.27 20.94
CA GLU A 203 6.19 3.41 21.51
C GLU A 203 6.10 2.00 20.90
N VAL A 204 6.69 1.81 19.71
CA VAL A 204 7.01 0.46 19.23
C VAL A 204 8.31 0.03 19.93
N GLU A 205 8.22 -0.64 21.08
CA GLU A 205 9.38 -1.27 21.73
C GLU A 205 9.91 -2.41 20.84
N GLY A 206 11.08 -2.26 20.21
CA GLY A 206 11.69 -3.30 19.38
C GLY A 206 12.79 -2.80 18.44
N GLU A 207 13.36 -3.74 17.66
CA GLU A 207 14.18 -3.40 16.50
C GLU A 207 13.28 -2.85 15.37
N GLU A 208 13.78 -1.88 14.60
CA GLU A 208 13.08 -1.35 13.43
C GLU A 208 12.84 -2.48 12.41
N GLU A 209 11.58 -2.64 11.98
CA GLU A 209 11.19 -3.66 11.01
C GLU A 209 11.22 -3.07 9.59
N PRO A 210 11.89 -3.70 8.62
CA PRO A 210 11.85 -3.25 7.23
C PRO A 210 10.44 -3.41 6.66
N PHE A 211 10.15 -2.69 5.57
CA PHE A 211 9.03 -3.05 4.71
C PHE A 211 9.32 -4.40 4.06
N TYR A 212 8.27 -5.10 3.63
CA TYR A 212 8.43 -6.32 2.85
C TYR A 212 7.48 -6.39 1.67
N SER A 213 7.92 -7.10 0.63
CA SER A 213 7.13 -7.45 -0.54
C SER A 213 7.34 -8.93 -0.83
N GLU A 214 6.25 -9.65 -1.04
CA GLU A 214 6.29 -11.06 -1.41
C GLU A 214 6.21 -11.21 -2.93
N LEU A 215 7.03 -12.11 -3.48
CA LEU A 215 7.05 -12.40 -4.91
C LEU A 215 6.32 -13.71 -5.20
N ILE A 216 4.99 -13.66 -5.03
CA ILE A 216 4.10 -14.81 -5.21
C ILE A 216 3.03 -14.41 -6.23
N CYS A 217 2.98 -15.10 -7.37
CA CYS A 217 1.84 -15.06 -8.28
C CYS A 217 1.00 -16.33 -8.11
N GLU A 218 -0.33 -16.15 -7.97
CA GLU A 218 -1.34 -17.22 -7.93
C GLU A 218 -1.68 -17.75 -9.33
#